data_AF-A0A1I4T7C8-F1
#
_entry.id   AF-A0A1I4T7C8-F1
#
_cell.length_a   1.000
_cell.length_b   1.000
_cell.length_c   1.000
_cell.angle_alpha   90.00
_cell.angle_beta   90.00
_cell.angle_gamma   90.00
#
_symmetry.space_group_name_H-M   'P 1'
#
loop_
_entity.id
_entity.type
_entity.pdbx_description
1 polymer ?
#
loop_
_entity_poly.entity_id
_entity_poly.type
_entity_poly.pdbx_seq_one_letter_code
_entity_poly.pdbx_strand_id
1 'polypeptide(L)'
;MKNRITDKRRKEGDALEREQMQANLERDYGRNRPTPQDQKENLADLILKQRDQNEELRQQLEQAQAREVELLTICQSIQRDLLLRAEPDWDGSGRQVVNLSAGFWDELNRVIGKYDDSASKSFDAMILRQKAEVLRASVDLLHKNPYARMASPHLLREADRLDMEARELDAKQAGGNQCQ
;
A
#
# COMPACT_ATOMS: atom_id res chain seq x y z
N MET A 1 -61.10 18.27 -62.55
CA MET A 1 -61.69 18.34 -61.18
C MET A 1 -61.69 17.01 -60.42
N LYS A 2 -61.78 15.83 -61.06
CA LYS A 2 -61.87 14.53 -60.36
C LYS A 2 -60.60 14.13 -59.55
N ASN A 3 -59.39 14.44 -60.05
CA ASN A 3 -58.13 14.06 -59.38
C ASN A 3 -57.87 14.81 -58.05
N ARG A 4 -58.44 16.01 -57.88
CA ARG A 4 -58.27 16.82 -56.66
C ARG A 4 -59.08 16.27 -55.48
N ILE A 5 -60.12 15.48 -55.77
CA ILE A 5 -61.02 14.88 -54.77
C ILE A 5 -60.43 13.56 -54.26
N THR A 6 -59.72 12.81 -55.10
CA THR A 6 -59.02 11.58 -54.72
C THR A 6 -57.78 11.86 -53.87
N ASP A 7 -57.02 12.92 -54.20
CA ASP A 7 -55.84 13.31 -53.41
C ASP A 7 -56.20 13.86 -52.02
N LYS A 8 -57.34 14.55 -51.89
CA LYS A 8 -57.86 14.99 -50.59
C LYS A 8 -58.25 13.81 -49.70
N ARG A 9 -59.02 12.85 -50.24
CA ARG A 9 -59.44 11.67 -49.49
C ARG A 9 -58.27 10.77 -49.08
N ARG A 10 -57.22 10.68 -49.90
CA ARG A 10 -56.00 9.95 -49.55
C ARG A 10 -55.23 10.64 -48.41
N LYS A 11 -55.07 11.97 -48.47
CA LYS A 11 -54.43 12.74 -47.40
C LYS A 11 -55.22 12.72 -46.09
N GLU A 12 -56.55 12.71 -46.16
CA GLU A 12 -57.43 12.57 -44.99
C GLU A 12 -57.31 11.17 -44.37
N GLY A 13 -57.19 10.11 -45.18
CA GLY A 13 -56.90 8.76 -44.70
C GLY A 13 -55.54 8.64 -44.00
N ASP A 14 -54.48 9.17 -44.63
CA ASP A 14 -53.13 9.16 -44.05
C ASP A 14 -53.04 9.96 -42.73
N ALA A 15 -53.83 11.03 -42.59
CA ALA A 15 -53.91 11.81 -41.36
C ALA A 15 -54.62 11.02 -40.24
N LEU A 16 -55.70 10.32 -40.57
CA LEU A 16 -56.46 9.50 -39.63
C LEU A 16 -55.64 8.31 -39.11
N GLU A 17 -54.86 7.67 -39.98
CA GLU A 17 -53.97 6.57 -39.58
C GLU A 17 -52.86 7.05 -38.64
N ARG A 18 -52.28 8.23 -38.88
CA ARG A 18 -51.29 8.82 -37.97
C ARG A 18 -51.90 9.16 -36.63
N GLU A 19 -53.10 9.72 -36.61
CA GLU A 19 -53.82 10.06 -35.38
C GLU A 19 -54.16 8.80 -34.57
N GLN A 20 -54.59 7.72 -35.22
CA GLN A 20 -54.82 6.44 -34.56
C GLN A 20 -53.53 5.79 -34.03
N MET A 21 -52.44 5.85 -34.80
CA MET A 21 -51.14 5.35 -34.37
C MET A 21 -50.64 6.13 -33.14
N GLN A 22 -50.81 7.46 -33.14
CA GLN A 22 -50.43 8.31 -32.02
C GLN A 22 -51.28 8.03 -30.77
N ALA A 23 -52.59 7.85 -30.92
CA ALA A 23 -53.49 7.48 -29.82
C ALA A 23 -53.18 6.09 -29.23
N ASN A 24 -52.77 5.13 -30.05
CA ASN A 24 -52.35 3.81 -29.59
C ASN A 24 -51.03 3.88 -28.80
N LEU A 25 -50.05 4.64 -29.29
CA LEU A 25 -48.80 4.87 -28.58
C LEU A 25 -49.05 5.52 -27.21
N GLU A 26 -49.89 6.56 -27.13
CA GLU A 26 -50.23 7.23 -25.86
C GLU A 26 -50.91 6.28 -24.85
N ARG A 27 -51.76 5.36 -25.32
CA ARG A 27 -52.36 4.31 -24.47
C ARG A 27 -51.33 3.33 -23.95
N ASP A 28 -50.36 2.94 -24.77
CA ASP A 28 -49.30 2.02 -24.39
C ASP A 28 -48.31 2.67 -23.41
N TYR A 29 -48.02 3.97 -23.57
CA TYR A 29 -47.22 4.74 -22.60
C TYR A 29 -47.90 4.87 -21.24
N GLY A 30 -49.23 5.00 -21.19
CA GLY A 30 -49.99 5.09 -19.94
C GLY A 30 -50.10 3.75 -19.19
N ARG A 31 -50.23 2.63 -19.91
CA ARG A 31 -50.35 1.28 -19.33
C ARG A 31 -49.05 0.70 -18.81
N ASN A 32 -47.92 1.04 -19.44
CA ASN A 32 -46.59 0.53 -19.05
C ASN A 32 -45.84 1.45 -18.09
N ARG A 33 -46.54 2.42 -17.48
CA ARG A 33 -45.91 3.30 -16.50
C ARG A 33 -45.62 2.48 -15.24
N PRO A 34 -44.35 2.35 -14.81
CA PRO A 34 -44.02 1.58 -13.63
C PRO A 34 -44.76 2.17 -12.44
N THR A 35 -45.50 1.30 -11.75
CA THR A 35 -46.27 1.68 -10.58
C THR A 35 -45.34 2.15 -9.46
N PRO A 36 -45.83 2.91 -8.47
CA PRO A 36 -45.04 3.26 -7.30
C PRO A 36 -44.47 2.03 -6.56
N GLN A 37 -45.13 0.87 -6.70
CA GLN A 37 -44.65 -0.39 -6.14
C GLN A 37 -43.49 -0.96 -6.96
N ASP A 38 -43.59 -0.97 -8.29
CA ASP A 38 -42.48 -1.38 -9.19
C ASP A 38 -41.25 -0.50 -8.99
N GLN A 39 -41.44 0.80 -8.75
CA GLN A 39 -40.35 1.73 -8.46
C GLN A 39 -39.67 1.43 -7.12
N LYS A 40 -40.44 1.05 -6.09
CA LYS A 40 -39.89 0.65 -4.79
C LYS A 40 -39.12 -0.66 -4.88
N GLU A 41 -39.63 -1.63 -5.61
CA GLU A 41 -38.96 -2.93 -5.84
C GLU A 41 -37.67 -2.74 -6.64
N ASN A 42 -37.69 -1.95 -7.71
CA ASN A 42 -36.49 -1.60 -8.47
C ASN A 42 -35.44 -0.87 -7.61
N LEU A 43 -35.86 0.03 -6.71
CA LEU A 43 -34.95 0.71 -5.78
C LEU A 43 -34.39 -0.26 -4.74
N ALA A 44 -35.20 -1.17 -4.21
CA ALA A 44 -34.74 -2.20 -3.28
C ALA A 44 -33.69 -3.11 -3.94
N ASP A 45 -33.91 -3.54 -5.18
CA ASP A 45 -32.96 -4.34 -5.96
C ASP A 45 -31.65 -3.59 -6.23
N LEU A 46 -31.72 -2.30 -6.52
CA LEU A 46 -30.52 -1.46 -6.71
C LEU A 46 -29.74 -1.30 -5.41
N ILE A 47 -30.42 -1.10 -4.28
CA ILE A 47 -29.79 -0.99 -2.96
C ILE A 47 -29.11 -2.31 -2.59
N LEU A 48 -29.76 -3.46 -2.83
CA LEU A 48 -29.17 -4.77 -2.60
C LEU A 48 -27.92 -4.98 -3.45
N LYS A 49 -28.00 -4.71 -4.76
CA LYS A 49 -26.84 -4.80 -5.66
C LYS A 49 -25.69 -3.89 -5.23
N GLN A 50 -25.98 -2.65 -4.83
CA GLN A 50 -24.96 -1.73 -4.33
C GLN A 50 -24.35 -2.21 -3.02
N ARG A 51 -25.13 -2.83 -2.14
CA ARG A 51 -24.62 -3.41 -0.89
C ARG A 51 -23.66 -4.55 -1.18
N ASP A 52 -24.03 -5.47 -2.06
CA ASP A 52 -23.19 -6.62 -2.44
C ASP A 52 -21.88 -6.15 -3.08
N GLN A 53 -21.96 -5.16 -3.99
CA GLN A 53 -20.77 -4.55 -4.60
C GLN A 53 -19.85 -3.88 -3.57
N ASN A 54 -20.43 -3.17 -2.59
CA ASN A 54 -19.63 -2.55 -1.53
C ASN A 54 -18.97 -3.60 -0.63
N GLU A 55 -19.64 -4.72 -0.37
CA GLU A 55 -19.06 -5.81 0.42
C GLU A 55 -17.92 -6.49 -0.33
N GLU A 56 -18.07 -6.74 -1.63
CA GLU A 56 -17.00 -7.27 -2.48
C GLU A 56 -15.79 -6.33 -2.53
N LEU A 57 -16.01 -5.02 -2.71
CA LEU A 57 -14.93 -4.03 -2.70
C LEU A 57 -14.20 -3.96 -1.36
N ARG A 58 -14.92 -4.12 -0.24
CA ARG A 58 -14.30 -4.19 1.09
C ARG A 58 -13.41 -5.42 1.25
N GLN A 59 -13.87 -6.58 0.80
CA GLN A 59 -13.07 -7.81 0.83
C GLN A 59 -11.81 -7.69 -0.05
N GLN A 60 -11.94 -7.10 -1.24
CA GLN A 60 -10.78 -6.85 -2.12
C GLN A 60 -9.78 -5.87 -1.49
N LEU A 61 -10.27 -4.83 -0.81
CA LEU A 61 -9.42 -3.88 -0.10
C LEU A 61 -8.66 -4.56 1.06
N GLU A 62 -9.34 -5.38 1.84
CA GLU A 62 -8.74 -6.14 2.94
C GLU A 62 -7.66 -7.11 2.42
N GLN A 63 -7.92 -7.82 1.33
CA GLN A 63 -6.94 -8.70 0.68
C GLN A 63 -5.74 -7.92 0.14
N ALA A 64 -5.96 -6.75 -0.47
CA ALA A 64 -4.89 -5.91 -0.98
C ALA A 64 -4.00 -5.38 0.15
N GLN A 65 -4.60 -4.94 1.26
CA GLN A 65 -3.89 -4.51 2.46
C GLN A 65 -3.09 -5.65 3.10
N ALA A 66 -3.68 -6.84 3.22
CA ALA A 66 -2.97 -8.02 3.72
C ALA A 66 -1.76 -8.37 2.84
N ARG A 67 -1.92 -8.27 1.51
CA ARG A 67 -0.84 -8.52 0.55
C ARG A 67 0.28 -7.48 0.65
N GLU A 68 -0.08 -6.22 0.89
CA GLU A 68 0.89 -5.13 1.12
C GLU A 68 1.76 -5.42 2.35
N VAL A 69 1.16 -5.84 3.47
CA VAL A 69 1.88 -6.22 4.69
C VAL A 69 2.81 -7.43 4.45
N GLU A 70 2.34 -8.43 3.71
CA GLU A 70 3.15 -9.60 3.35
C GLU A 70 4.38 -9.20 2.52
N LEU A 71 4.18 -8.36 1.50
CA LEU A 71 5.26 -7.86 0.64
C LEU A 71 6.27 -7.03 1.44
N LEU A 72 5.82 -6.17 2.35
CA LEU A 72 6.71 -5.42 3.24
C LEU A 72 7.55 -6.35 4.12
N THR A 73 6.94 -7.41 4.66
CA THR A 73 7.65 -8.41 5.46
C THR A 73 8.74 -9.12 4.64
N ILE A 74 8.43 -9.47 3.38
CA ILE A 74 9.42 -10.05 2.45
C ILE A 74 10.55 -9.07 2.16
N CYS A 75 10.23 -7.80 1.87
CA CYS A 75 11.23 -6.75 1.64
C CYS A 75 12.16 -6.57 2.85
N GLN A 76 11.61 -6.52 4.07
CA GLN A 76 12.40 -6.46 5.31
C GLN A 76 13.29 -7.70 5.51
N SER A 77 12.78 -8.89 5.18
CA SER A 77 13.57 -10.13 5.23
C SER A 77 14.73 -10.11 4.24
N ILE A 78 14.48 -9.67 3.00
CA ILE A 78 15.52 -9.53 1.97
C ILE A 78 16.55 -8.50 2.41
N GLN A 79 16.11 -7.34 2.92
CA GLN A 79 16.99 -6.30 3.45
C GLN A 79 17.95 -6.90 4.48
N ARG A 80 17.41 -7.59 5.49
CA ARG A 80 18.19 -8.26 6.55
C ARG A 80 19.15 -9.31 5.99
N ASP A 81 18.70 -10.17 5.08
CA ASP A 81 19.55 -11.23 4.50
C ASP A 81 20.70 -10.64 3.68
N LEU A 82 20.44 -9.59 2.89
CA LEU A 82 21.48 -8.89 2.13
C LEU A 82 22.54 -8.26 3.03
N LEU A 83 22.16 -7.70 4.17
CA LEU A 83 23.10 -7.15 5.14
C LEU A 83 23.95 -8.20 5.83
N LEU A 84 23.36 -9.35 6.15
CA LEU A 84 24.07 -10.46 6.77
C LEU A 84 25.03 -11.17 5.81
N ARG A 85 24.72 -11.17 4.51
CA ARG A 85 25.51 -11.84 3.47
C ARG A 85 26.50 -10.95 2.75
N ALA A 86 26.26 -9.65 2.71
CA ALA A 86 27.23 -8.76 2.14
C ALA A 86 28.47 -8.79 3.01
N GLU A 87 29.60 -9.15 2.40
CA GLU A 87 30.88 -8.84 3.00
C GLU A 87 30.87 -7.33 3.27
N PRO A 88 31.01 -6.92 4.54
CA PRO A 88 31.00 -5.51 4.87
C PRO A 88 32.23 -4.87 4.25
N ASP A 89 32.02 -4.12 3.17
CA ASP A 89 33.06 -3.28 2.61
C ASP A 89 33.12 -2.00 3.43
N TRP A 90 34.30 -1.40 3.50
CA TRP A 90 34.49 -0.15 4.25
C TRP A 90 34.74 0.95 3.23
N ASP A 91 33.89 1.98 3.19
CA ASP A 91 34.00 3.10 2.24
C ASP A 91 35.23 4.02 2.47
N GLY A 92 36.23 3.57 3.22
CA GLY A 92 37.35 4.40 3.65
C GLY A 92 36.99 5.51 4.64
N SER A 93 35.70 5.77 4.90
CA SER A 93 35.21 6.72 5.91
C SER A 93 34.88 6.06 7.26
N GLY A 94 35.09 4.74 7.35
CA GLY A 94 34.73 3.96 8.54
C GLY A 94 33.25 3.61 8.61
N ARG A 95 32.50 3.77 7.51
CA ARG A 95 31.13 3.27 7.40
C ARG A 95 31.14 1.93 6.68
N GLN A 96 30.37 1.01 7.23
CA GLN A 96 30.12 -0.28 6.65
C GLN A 96 29.15 -0.08 5.49
N VAL A 97 29.61 -0.32 4.26
CA VAL A 97 28.80 -0.22 3.04
C VAL A 97 28.63 -1.61 2.47
N VAL A 98 27.39 -1.88 2.09
CA VAL A 98 26.99 -3.10 1.43
C VAL A 98 27.16 -2.81 -0.07
N ASN A 99 28.11 -3.48 -0.74
CA ASN A 99 28.35 -3.28 -2.18
C ASN A 99 27.27 -4.00 -3.01
N LEU A 100 26.01 -3.67 -2.74
CA LEU A 100 24.89 -4.02 -3.59
C LEU A 100 24.88 -3.02 -4.74
N SER A 101 24.53 -3.50 -5.93
CA SER A 101 24.23 -2.66 -7.10
C SER A 101 23.49 -1.39 -6.65
N ALA A 102 24.19 -0.25 -6.74
CA ALA A 102 23.97 1.01 -5.99
C ALA A 102 22.65 1.75 -6.26
N GLY A 103 21.61 1.08 -6.76
CA GLY A 103 20.25 1.59 -6.86
C GLY A 103 19.18 0.69 -6.25
N PHE A 104 19.43 -0.62 -6.12
CA PHE A 104 18.42 -1.54 -5.57
C PHE A 104 18.28 -1.41 -4.05
N TRP A 105 19.39 -1.13 -3.37
CA TRP A 105 19.41 -0.93 -1.92
C TRP A 105 18.65 0.34 -1.51
N ASP A 106 18.92 1.44 -2.19
CA ASP A 106 18.26 2.72 -1.92
C ASP A 106 16.77 2.66 -2.22
N GLU A 107 16.38 2.01 -3.31
CA GLU A 107 14.98 1.82 -3.65
C GLU A 107 14.26 0.91 -2.64
N LEU A 108 14.91 -0.15 -2.16
CA LEU A 108 14.37 -1.02 -1.11
C LEU A 108 14.16 -0.25 0.20
N ASN A 109 15.14 0.55 0.62
CA ASN A 109 15.03 1.40 1.82
C ASN A 109 13.95 2.47 1.65
N ARG A 110 13.82 3.07 0.46
CA ARG A 110 12.77 4.05 0.15
C ARG A 110 11.38 3.43 0.26
N VAL A 111 11.18 2.24 -0.29
CA VAL A 111 9.91 1.51 -0.22
C VAL A 111 9.61 1.17 1.25
N ILE A 112 10.53 0.57 1.98
CA ILE A 112 10.31 0.23 3.39
C ILE A 112 10.01 1.50 4.22
N GLY A 113 10.81 2.56 4.11
CA GLY A 113 10.61 3.79 4.87
C GLY A 113 9.30 4.53 4.55
N LYS A 114 8.76 4.39 3.32
CA LYS A 114 7.46 4.98 2.96
C LYS A 114 6.29 4.33 3.70
N TYR A 115 6.39 3.05 4.04
CA TYR A 115 5.31 2.26 4.62
C TYR A 115 5.54 1.88 6.09
N ASP A 116 6.79 1.86 6.54
CA ASP A 116 7.18 1.49 7.90
C ASP A 116 8.48 2.18 8.33
N ASP A 117 8.31 3.36 8.94
CA ASP A 117 9.39 4.14 9.56
C ASP A 117 9.93 3.47 10.85
N SER A 118 9.22 2.46 11.38
CA SER A 118 9.60 1.73 12.58
C SER A 118 10.63 0.64 12.29
N ALA A 119 10.56 0.03 11.10
CA ALA A 119 11.55 -0.92 10.62
C ALA A 119 12.94 -0.27 10.46
N SER A 120 13.03 0.93 9.87
CA SER A 120 14.32 1.64 9.74
C SER A 120 14.93 1.98 11.11
N LYS A 121 14.13 2.43 12.08
CA LYS A 121 14.61 2.78 13.43
C LYS A 121 15.03 1.57 14.26
N SER A 122 14.26 0.48 14.22
CA SER A 122 14.61 -0.79 14.87
C SER A 122 15.86 -1.41 14.25
N PHE A 123 16.01 -1.22 12.94
CA PHE A 123 17.16 -1.68 12.19
C PHE A 123 18.44 -0.89 12.50
N ASP A 124 18.35 0.44 12.62
CA ASP A 124 19.47 1.29 13.09
C ASP A 124 19.95 0.87 14.48
N ALA A 125 19.01 0.60 15.41
CA ALA A 125 19.34 0.08 16.73
C ALA A 125 20.05 -1.29 16.68
N MET A 126 19.63 -2.17 15.76
CA MET A 126 20.27 -3.47 15.55
C MET A 126 21.70 -3.34 14.99
N ILE A 127 21.93 -2.46 14.01
CA ILE A 127 23.28 -2.19 13.48
C ILE A 127 24.21 -1.67 14.58
N LEU A 128 23.73 -0.75 15.42
CA LEU A 128 24.52 -0.17 16.50
C LEU A 128 24.96 -1.25 17.51
N ARG A 129 24.06 -2.18 17.87
CA ARG A 129 24.39 -3.34 18.72
C ARG A 129 25.42 -4.27 18.08
N GLN A 130 25.24 -4.59 16.80
CA GLN A 130 26.20 -5.44 16.08
C GLN A 130 27.60 -4.81 16.05
N LYS A 131 27.69 -3.50 15.83
CA LYS A 131 28.96 -2.76 15.88
C LYS A 131 29.57 -2.78 17.28
N ALA A 132 28.76 -2.62 18.33
CA ALA A 132 29.23 -2.72 19.71
C ALA A 132 29.79 -4.11 20.05
N GLU A 133 29.14 -5.18 19.58
CA GLU A 133 29.61 -6.56 19.76
C GLU A 133 30.94 -6.82 19.03
N VAL A 134 31.08 -6.35 17.79
CA VAL A 134 32.34 -6.48 17.03
C VAL A 134 33.49 -5.74 17.73
N LEU A 135 33.24 -4.55 18.29
CA LEU A 135 34.24 -3.81 19.04
C LEU A 135 34.66 -4.55 20.32
N ARG A 136 33.71 -5.16 21.05
CA ARG A 136 34.00 -5.99 22.23
C ARG A 136 34.79 -7.25 21.87
N ALA A 137 34.40 -7.95 20.81
CA ALA A 137 35.15 -9.11 20.32
C ALA A 137 36.57 -8.74 19.87
N SER A 138 36.73 -7.57 19.25
CA SER A 138 38.05 -7.02 18.87
C SER A 138 38.90 -6.74 20.11
N VAL A 139 38.32 -6.22 21.18
CA VAL A 139 39.00 -6.00 22.46
C VAL A 139 39.47 -7.32 23.09
N ASP A 140 38.64 -8.37 23.07
CA ASP A 140 39.03 -9.69 23.56
C ASP A 140 40.20 -10.30 22.78
N LEU A 141 40.26 -10.05 21.46
CA LEU A 141 41.39 -10.43 20.62
C LEU A 141 42.64 -9.61 20.93
N LEU A 142 42.50 -8.29 21.16
CA LEU A 142 43.61 -7.40 21.52
C LEU A 142 44.16 -7.72 22.92
N HIS A 143 43.33 -8.18 23.86
CA HIS A 143 43.80 -8.61 25.19
C HIS A 143 44.69 -9.86 25.16
N LYS A 144 44.53 -10.69 24.12
CA LYS A 144 45.42 -11.84 23.84
C LYS A 144 46.77 -11.41 23.25
N ASN A 145 46.90 -10.18 22.75
CA ASN A 145 48.15 -9.61 22.25
C ASN A 145 48.70 -8.52 23.20
N PRO A 146 49.81 -8.76 23.92
CA PRO A 146 50.32 -7.83 24.93
C PRO A 146 50.70 -6.44 24.38
N TYR A 147 51.00 -6.32 23.08
CA TYR A 147 51.34 -5.04 22.43
C TYR A 147 50.13 -4.19 22.05
N ALA A 148 48.93 -4.76 22.05
CA ALA A 148 47.73 -4.09 21.57
C ALA A 148 46.76 -3.66 22.69
N ARG A 149 47.11 -3.93 23.96
CA ARG A 149 46.30 -3.62 25.15
C ARG A 149 46.00 -2.14 25.35
N MET A 150 46.82 -1.23 24.81
CA MET A 150 46.61 0.21 24.99
C MET A 150 45.39 0.77 24.22
N ALA A 151 44.96 0.12 23.14
CA ALA A 151 43.78 0.53 22.37
C ALA A 151 42.44 0.05 22.99
N SER A 152 42.50 -0.95 23.87
CA SER A 152 41.35 -1.62 24.47
C SER A 152 40.35 -0.69 25.18
N PRO A 153 40.77 0.31 25.99
CA PRO A 153 39.84 1.15 26.74
C PRO A 153 39.06 2.16 25.87
N HIS A 154 39.54 2.49 24.67
CA HIS A 154 38.82 3.37 23.74
C HIS A 154 37.72 2.61 23.01
N LEU A 155 38.01 1.39 22.55
CA LEU A 155 37.06 0.54 21.83
C LEU A 155 35.88 0.10 22.72
N LEU A 156 36.13 -0.18 24.00
CA LEU A 156 35.07 -0.46 24.98
C LEU A 156 34.14 0.75 25.18
N ARG A 157 34.70 1.95 25.31
CA ARG A 157 33.91 3.19 25.45
C ARG A 157 33.05 3.47 24.22
N GLU A 158 33.59 3.19 23.03
CA GLU A 158 32.85 3.33 21.78
C GLU A 158 31.72 2.29 21.69
N ALA A 159 31.97 1.03 22.07
CA ALA A 159 30.94 0.01 22.12
C ALA A 159 29.79 0.38 23.07
N ASP A 160 30.10 0.90 24.25
CA ASP A 160 29.10 1.33 25.23
C ASP A 160 28.31 2.55 24.75
N ARG A 161 28.93 3.47 24.00
CA ARG A 161 28.23 4.59 23.35
C ARG A 161 27.21 4.09 22.32
N LEU A 162 27.60 3.15 21.47
CA LEU A 162 26.73 2.57 20.44
C LEU A 162 25.55 1.81 21.07
N ASP A 163 25.77 1.09 22.18
CA ASP A 163 24.70 0.42 22.92
C ASP A 163 23.70 1.41 23.56
N MET A 164 24.18 2.53 24.08
CA MET A 164 23.33 3.61 24.59
C MET A 164 22.49 4.23 23.48
N GLU A 165 23.10 4.53 22.34
CA GLU A 165 22.42 5.10 21.17
C GLU A 165 21.35 4.13 20.60
N ALA A 166 21.63 2.83 20.58
CA ALA A 166 20.65 1.80 20.23
C ALA A 166 19.45 1.77 21.18
N ARG A 167 19.69 1.89 22.50
CA ARG A 167 18.62 1.94 23.51
C ARG A 167 17.76 3.19 23.39
N GLU A 168 18.35 4.33 23.03
CA GLU A 168 17.59 5.56 22.80
C GLU A 168 16.69 5.46 21.57
N LEU A 169 17.13 4.80 20.50
CA LEU A 169 16.31 4.53 19.32
C LEU A 169 15.13 3.62 19.64
N ASP A 170 15.37 2.54 20.38
CA ASP A 170 14.30 1.64 20.84
C ASP A 170 13.31 2.36 21.78
N ALA A 171 13.80 3.23 22.68
CA ALA A 171 12.95 3.99 23.59
C ALA A 171 12.07 5.02 22.86
N LYS A 172 12.63 5.70 21.84
CA LYS A 172 11.86 6.60 20.96
C LYS A 172 10.77 5.86 20.18
N GLN A 173 10.98 4.59 19.86
CA GLN A 173 9.98 3.72 19.23
C GLN A 173 8.86 3.33 20.21
N ALA A 174 9.20 2.96 21.45
CA ALA A 174 8.21 2.59 22.46
C ALA A 174 7.31 3.77 22.90
N GLY A 175 7.84 5.00 22.90
CA GLY A 175 7.09 6.21 23.23
C GLY A 175 6.16 6.74 22.12
N GLY A 176 6.36 6.34 20.86
CA GLY A 176 5.56 6.82 19.72
C GLY A 176 4.17 6.20 19.59
N ASN A 177 3.90 5.08 20.28
CA ASN A 177 2.63 4.34 20.19
C ASN A 177 1.57 4.74 21.24
N GLN A 178 1.79 5.79 22.02
CA GLN A 178 0.85 6.21 23.09
C GLN A 178 -0.02 7.45 22.76
N CYS A 179 -0.02 7.93 21.53
CA CYS A 179 -0.84 9.08 21.13
C CYS A 179 -1.49 8.89 19.75
N GLN A 180 -2.41 7.94 19.61
CA GLN A 180 -3.52 7.99 18.65
C GLN A 180 -4.77 7.36 19.24
#